data_AF-A0A4R2R1S5-F1
#
_entry.id   AF-A0A4R2R1S5-F1
#
_cell.length_a   1.000
_cell.length_b   1.000
_cell.length_c   1.000
_cell.angle_alpha   90.00
_cell.angle_beta   90.00
_cell.angle_gamma   90.00
#
_symmetry.space_group_name_H-M   'P 1'
#
loop_
_entity.id
_entity.type
_entity.pdbx_description
1 polymer ?
#
loop_
_entity_poly.entity_id
_entity_poly.type
_entity_poly.pdbx_seq_one_letter_code
_entity_poly.pdbx_strand_id
1 'polypeptide(L)'
;MGTSTRLPAPRGGLWRRASGAVTRSLNAVSSGSATTAGGIDPASHQQDPVAWSRAEIDKHCDTYLAALARQLREDSTAFGLLSTAERAGADLADTFAALASRGPIALGALTDSSPDERVDTFLARFVASVVGEGGLVADAAARRAALRCAEELLARRPELERSIRSGQPGDWTVLKELFCFLYRIFFADTVKELMTAVIAGKLALAFPAIAVLDPVGDIAYRIAEKISEHIPTPCDNPGSSKSDRSMFAAGRAMASSALPRALELAMGGV
;
A
#
# COMPACT_ATOMS: atom_id res chain seq x y z
N MET A 1 0.24 -26.01 4.70
CA MET A 1 1.57 -25.36 4.73
C MET A 1 2.02 -25.11 3.30
N GLY A 2 1.78 -23.92 2.75
CA GLY A 2 2.26 -23.53 1.42
C GLY A 2 3.43 -22.58 1.56
N THR A 3 4.65 -23.06 1.34
CA THR A 3 5.83 -22.20 1.27
C THR A 3 5.81 -21.47 -0.07
N SER A 4 5.23 -20.27 -0.09
CA SER A 4 5.33 -19.38 -1.25
C SER A 4 6.79 -18.99 -1.47
N THR A 5 7.45 -19.65 -2.43
CA THR A 5 8.82 -19.39 -2.89
C THR A 5 8.93 -18.15 -3.80
N ARG A 6 7.88 -17.32 -3.89
CA ARG A 6 7.80 -16.22 -4.86
C ARG A 6 8.38 -14.88 -4.40
N LEU A 7 8.99 -14.82 -3.20
CA LEU A 7 9.83 -13.67 -2.88
C LEU A 7 11.27 -14.02 -3.29
N PRO A 8 11.82 -13.40 -4.36
CA PRO A 8 13.20 -13.65 -4.72
C PRO A 8 14.08 -13.38 -3.50
N ALA A 9 15.04 -14.27 -3.25
CA ALA A 9 16.06 -14.07 -2.23
C ALA A 9 16.71 -12.68 -2.41
N PRO A 10 17.30 -12.06 -1.36
CA PRO A 10 17.99 -10.77 -1.48
C PRO A 10 19.03 -10.82 -2.61
N ARG A 11 18.69 -10.33 -3.81
CA ARG A 11 19.62 -10.14 -4.91
C ARG A 11 20.29 -8.78 -4.66
N GLY A 12 21.62 -8.75 -4.68
CA GLY A 12 22.41 -7.54 -4.46
C GLY A 12 22.83 -7.27 -3.00
N GLY A 13 23.98 -6.60 -2.85
CA GLY A 13 24.60 -6.32 -1.55
C GLY A 13 23.83 -5.33 -0.66
N LEU A 14 22.94 -4.49 -1.21
CA LEU A 14 22.21 -3.48 -0.42
C LEU A 14 21.11 -4.08 0.46
N TRP A 15 20.32 -5.04 -0.05
CA TRP A 15 19.30 -5.70 0.78
C TRP A 15 19.91 -6.46 1.96
N ARG A 16 21.08 -7.08 1.76
CA ARG A 16 21.85 -7.70 2.85
C ARG A 16 22.38 -6.68 3.84
N ARG A 17 22.86 -5.51 3.38
CA ARG A 17 23.28 -4.42 4.27
C ARG A 17 22.10 -3.84 5.06
N ALA A 18 20.96 -3.61 4.42
CA ALA A 18 19.74 -3.11 5.05
C ALA A 18 19.26 -4.05 6.16
N SER A 19 19.06 -5.33 5.81
CA SER A 19 18.58 -6.33 6.76
C SER A 19 19.61 -6.61 7.86
N GLY A 20 20.91 -6.61 7.52
CA GLY A 20 21.98 -6.73 8.51
C GLY A 20 22.08 -5.53 9.45
N ALA A 21 21.76 -4.31 9.00
CA ALA A 21 21.72 -3.13 9.85
C ALA A 21 20.56 -3.20 10.85
N VAL A 22 19.38 -3.65 10.41
CA VAL A 22 18.26 -3.94 11.32
C VAL A 22 18.65 -5.02 12.33
N THR A 23 19.21 -6.14 11.85
CA THR A 23 19.60 -7.27 12.71
C THR A 23 20.59 -6.84 13.81
N ARG A 24 21.59 -6.01 13.47
CA ARG A 24 22.52 -5.46 14.46
C ARG A 24 21.84 -4.56 15.48
N SER A 25 20.88 -3.74 15.05
CA SER A 25 20.13 -2.85 15.95
C SER A 25 19.21 -3.64 16.87
N LEU A 26 18.54 -4.69 16.38
CA LEU A 26 17.76 -5.63 17.20
C LEU A 26 18.62 -6.38 18.21
N ASN A 27 19.81 -6.82 17.80
CA ASN A 27 20.76 -7.47 18.72
C ASN A 27 21.26 -6.50 19.79
N ALA A 28 21.45 -5.21 19.47
CA ALA A 28 21.85 -4.21 20.46
C ALA A 28 20.73 -3.92 21.48
N VAL A 29 19.48 -3.83 21.03
CA VAL A 29 18.32 -3.63 21.92
C VAL A 29 18.11 -4.83 22.85
N SER A 30 18.18 -6.05 22.32
CA SER A 30 18.07 -7.28 23.14
C SER A 30 19.24 -7.46 24.11
N SER A 31 20.45 -7.06 23.73
CA SER A 31 21.63 -7.13 24.61
C SER A 31 21.63 -6.05 25.70
N GLY A 32 21.11 -4.85 25.41
CA GLY A 32 21.00 -3.77 26.40
C GLY A 32 19.97 -4.05 27.50
N SER A 33 18.93 -4.82 27.18
CA SER A 33 17.93 -5.29 28.14
C SER A 33 18.48 -6.37 29.09
N ALA A 34 19.53 -7.11 28.69
CA ALA A 34 20.15 -8.15 29.51
C ALA A 34 21.13 -7.63 30.59
N THR A 35 21.54 -6.36 30.55
CA THR A 35 22.51 -5.78 31.51
C THR A 35 21.93 -5.32 32.85
N THR A 36 20.65 -5.58 33.13
CA THR A 36 20.04 -5.40 34.47
C THR A 36 19.66 -6.75 35.09
N ALA A 37 20.59 -7.71 35.10
CA ALA A 37 20.43 -8.96 35.83
C ALA A 37 20.79 -8.77 37.32
N GLY A 38 19.79 -8.38 38.11
CA GLY A 38 19.82 -8.34 39.57
C GLY A 38 18.45 -8.67 40.15
N GLY A 39 18.00 -9.92 39.96
CA GLY A 39 16.76 -10.45 40.57
C GLY A 39 15.95 -11.29 39.57
N ILE A 40 15.95 -12.61 39.74
CA ILE A 40 15.16 -13.55 38.92
C ILE A 40 13.76 -13.64 39.53
N ASP A 41 12.76 -13.10 38.84
CA ASP A 41 11.35 -13.36 39.10
C ASP A 41 10.75 -14.07 37.86
N PRO A 42 10.33 -15.35 37.96
CA PRO A 42 9.97 -16.16 36.78
C PRO A 42 8.57 -15.89 36.19
N ALA A 43 7.86 -14.84 36.62
CA ALA A 43 6.45 -14.64 36.29
C ALA A 43 6.13 -13.52 35.28
N SER A 44 7.11 -12.81 34.73
CA SER A 44 6.85 -11.67 33.84
C SER A 44 7.81 -11.56 32.66
N HIS A 45 7.72 -12.48 31.70
CA HIS A 45 8.24 -12.27 30.34
C HIS A 45 7.09 -11.97 29.39
N GLN A 46 6.37 -10.88 29.65
CA GLN A 46 5.70 -10.16 28.58
C GLN A 46 6.81 -9.32 27.94
N GLN A 47 7.46 -9.88 26.92
CA GLN A 47 8.45 -9.13 26.15
C GLN A 47 7.73 -7.92 25.56
N ASP A 48 8.04 -6.73 26.07
CA ASP A 48 7.61 -5.50 25.43
C ASP A 48 8.06 -5.55 23.97
N PRO A 49 7.16 -5.26 23.01
CA PRO A 49 7.54 -5.21 21.60
C PRO A 49 8.72 -4.25 21.45
N VAL A 50 9.72 -4.63 20.65
CA VAL A 50 10.92 -3.84 20.43
C VAL A 50 10.54 -2.41 20.03
N ALA A 51 10.67 -1.47 20.97
CA ALA A 51 10.28 -0.08 20.77
C ALA A 51 11.47 0.71 20.22
N TRP A 52 11.66 0.67 18.90
CA TRP A 52 12.61 1.57 18.25
C TRP A 52 12.18 3.03 18.37
N SER A 53 13.16 3.90 18.57
CA SER A 53 12.94 5.34 18.48
C SER A 53 12.58 5.75 17.05
N ARG A 54 11.95 6.92 16.91
CA ARG A 54 11.58 7.48 15.59
C ARG A 54 12.81 7.63 14.67
N ALA A 55 13.94 8.06 15.21
CA ALA A 55 15.18 8.24 14.47
C ALA A 55 15.77 6.90 13.95
N GLU A 56 15.59 5.81 14.69
CA GLU A 56 16.00 4.47 14.24
C GLU A 56 15.12 3.95 13.11
N ILE A 57 13.80 4.18 13.20
CA ILE A 57 12.86 3.89 12.11
C ILE A 57 13.26 4.66 10.86
N ASP A 58 13.48 5.98 10.97
CA ASP A 58 13.86 6.84 9.84
C ASP A 58 15.14 6.34 9.15
N LYS A 59 16.18 6.02 9.92
CA LYS A 59 17.44 5.46 9.38
C LYS A 59 17.22 4.14 8.60
N HIS A 60 16.34 3.28 9.10
CA HIS A 60 16.04 2.02 8.44
C HIS A 60 15.17 2.24 7.20
N CYS A 61 14.24 3.18 7.22
CA CYS A 61 13.48 3.63 6.04
C CYS A 61 14.40 4.02 4.89
N ASP A 62 15.35 4.92 5.13
CA ASP A 62 16.28 5.40 4.09
C ASP A 62 17.06 4.25 3.45
N THR A 63 17.48 3.29 4.28
CA THR A 63 18.27 2.15 3.82
C THR A 63 17.43 1.18 2.97
N TYR A 64 16.18 0.92 3.36
CA TYR A 64 15.27 0.07 2.58
C TYR A 64 14.79 0.75 1.29
N LEU A 65 14.53 2.06 1.34
CA LEU A 65 14.23 2.88 0.17
C LEU A 65 15.35 2.85 -0.86
N ALA A 66 16.60 3.07 -0.43
CA ALA A 66 17.75 3.00 -1.31
C ALA A 66 17.92 1.61 -1.94
N ALA A 67 17.66 0.54 -1.17
CA ALA A 67 17.70 -0.83 -1.67
C ALA A 67 16.59 -1.11 -2.70
N LEU A 68 15.36 -0.65 -2.45
CA LEU A 68 14.24 -0.77 -3.38
C LEU A 68 14.49 0.02 -4.66
N ALA A 69 14.84 1.30 -4.55
CA ALA A 69 15.06 2.17 -5.70
C ALA A 69 16.22 1.67 -6.58
N ARG A 70 17.25 1.07 -5.99
CA ARG A 70 18.29 0.42 -6.78
C ARG A 70 17.82 -0.87 -7.44
N GLN A 71 17.08 -1.72 -6.72
CA GLN A 71 16.50 -2.93 -7.30
C GLN A 71 15.60 -2.63 -8.50
N LEU A 72 14.76 -1.61 -8.42
CA LEU A 72 13.86 -1.22 -9.51
C LEU A 72 14.60 -0.57 -10.70
N ARG A 73 15.75 0.07 -10.45
CA ARG A 73 16.64 0.54 -11.53
C ARG A 73 17.37 -0.60 -12.24
N GLU A 74 17.78 -1.62 -11.48
CA GLU A 74 18.46 -2.81 -12.02
C GLU A 74 17.47 -3.78 -12.70
N ASP A 75 16.24 -3.88 -12.19
CA ASP A 75 15.16 -4.73 -12.66
C ASP A 75 13.81 -4.06 -12.38
N SER A 76 13.26 -3.36 -13.38
CA SER A 76 11.97 -2.67 -13.29
C SER A 76 10.78 -3.60 -13.11
N THR A 77 10.96 -4.91 -13.35
CA THR A 77 9.91 -5.93 -13.16
C THR A 77 9.90 -6.51 -11.75
N ALA A 78 10.87 -6.15 -10.91
CA ALA A 78 10.99 -6.67 -9.55
C ALA A 78 9.69 -6.43 -8.75
N PHE A 79 9.20 -7.50 -8.15
CA PHE A 79 7.95 -7.56 -7.38
C PHE A 79 6.67 -7.23 -8.17
N GLY A 80 6.77 -6.96 -9.48
CA GLY A 80 5.64 -6.50 -10.31
C GLY A 80 5.12 -5.11 -9.93
N LEU A 81 5.90 -4.34 -9.18
CA LEU A 81 5.41 -3.14 -8.51
C LEU A 81 5.07 -2.02 -9.51
N LEU A 82 5.99 -1.69 -10.42
CA LEU A 82 5.78 -0.62 -11.40
C LEU A 82 4.62 -0.97 -12.35
N SER A 83 4.59 -2.18 -12.89
CA SER A 83 3.52 -2.62 -13.79
C SER A 83 2.16 -2.70 -13.10
N THR A 84 2.10 -3.12 -11.84
CA THR A 84 0.84 -3.13 -11.07
C THR A 84 0.38 -1.71 -10.75
N ALA A 85 1.28 -0.84 -10.28
CA ALA A 85 0.95 0.54 -9.94
C ALA A 85 0.45 1.32 -11.17
N GLU A 86 1.11 1.16 -12.31
CA GLU A 86 0.72 1.79 -13.57
C GLU A 86 -0.67 1.31 -14.02
N ARG A 87 -0.84 -0.01 -14.13
CA ARG A 87 -2.08 -0.63 -14.60
C ARG A 87 -3.24 -0.34 -13.65
N ALA A 88 -3.10 -0.68 -12.37
CA ALA A 88 -4.19 -0.53 -11.40
C ALA A 88 -4.51 0.95 -11.12
N GLY A 89 -3.51 1.84 -11.19
CA GLY A 89 -3.73 3.27 -11.11
C GLY A 89 -4.50 3.83 -12.30
N ALA A 90 -4.25 3.32 -13.52
CA ALA A 90 -5.02 3.70 -14.70
C ALA A 90 -6.45 3.16 -14.63
N ASP A 91 -6.60 1.88 -14.28
CA ASP A 91 -7.88 1.20 -14.12
C ASP A 91 -8.74 1.85 -13.00
N LEU A 92 -8.11 2.37 -11.93
CA LEU A 92 -8.78 3.15 -10.90
C LEU A 92 -9.38 4.44 -11.47
N ALA A 93 -8.60 5.20 -12.24
CA ALA A 93 -9.07 6.43 -12.86
C ALA A 93 -10.23 6.17 -13.83
N ASP A 94 -10.15 5.10 -14.63
CA ASP A 94 -11.20 4.71 -15.56
C ASP A 94 -12.44 4.17 -14.84
N THR A 95 -12.27 3.46 -13.73
CA THR A 95 -13.37 3.02 -12.86
C THR A 95 -14.12 4.22 -12.28
N PHE A 96 -13.42 5.23 -11.75
CA PHE A 96 -14.07 6.46 -11.28
C PHE A 96 -14.74 7.24 -12.40
N ALA A 97 -14.14 7.31 -13.59
CA ALA A 97 -14.76 7.96 -14.74
C ALA A 97 -16.05 7.25 -15.18
N ALA A 98 -16.05 5.91 -15.16
CA ALA A 98 -17.22 5.11 -15.49
C ALA A 98 -18.32 5.29 -14.44
N LEU A 99 -17.97 5.30 -13.15
CA LEU A 99 -18.89 5.57 -12.07
C LEU A 99 -19.45 7.01 -12.12
N ALA A 100 -18.63 8.01 -12.41
CA ALA A 100 -19.07 9.40 -12.53
C ALA A 100 -20.07 9.61 -13.68
N SER A 101 -19.96 8.82 -14.76
CA SER A 101 -20.80 8.96 -15.95
C SER A 101 -22.07 8.12 -15.91
N ARG A 102 -22.04 6.94 -15.29
CA ARG A 102 -23.15 5.98 -15.32
C ARG A 102 -23.68 5.59 -13.94
N GLY A 103 -23.02 6.01 -12.86
CA GLY A 103 -23.32 5.55 -11.51
C GLY A 103 -22.92 4.09 -11.26
N PRO A 104 -23.47 3.44 -10.21
CA PRO A 104 -23.14 2.05 -9.85
C PRO A 104 -23.28 1.04 -10.98
N ILE A 105 -24.20 1.28 -11.93
CA ILE A 105 -24.43 0.39 -13.07
C ILE A 105 -23.21 0.30 -14.01
N ALA A 106 -22.24 1.21 -13.88
CA ALA A 106 -20.95 1.11 -14.55
C ALA A 106 -20.23 -0.20 -14.22
N LEU A 107 -20.47 -0.73 -13.01
CA LEU A 107 -19.97 -2.01 -12.50
C LEU A 107 -21.03 -3.11 -12.65
N GLY A 108 -22.02 -2.94 -13.53
CA GLY A 108 -23.08 -3.90 -13.79
C GLY A 108 -24.31 -3.72 -12.89
N ALA A 109 -25.42 -4.36 -13.30
CA ALA A 109 -26.68 -4.30 -12.55
C ALA A 109 -26.55 -4.98 -11.18
N LEU A 110 -27.27 -4.42 -10.19
CA LEU A 110 -27.30 -4.88 -8.80
C LEU A 110 -28.71 -5.36 -8.39
N THR A 111 -29.62 -5.62 -9.33
CA THR A 111 -31.06 -5.67 -9.07
C THR A 111 -31.57 -6.89 -8.31
N ASP A 112 -30.78 -7.97 -8.20
CA ASP A 112 -31.31 -9.30 -7.87
C ASP A 112 -30.86 -9.84 -6.48
N SER A 113 -30.26 -8.99 -5.65
CA SER A 113 -29.66 -9.37 -4.35
C SER A 113 -30.25 -8.57 -3.18
N SER A 114 -30.02 -8.99 -1.93
CA SER A 114 -30.37 -8.19 -0.75
C SER A 114 -29.56 -6.87 -0.69
N PRO A 115 -29.98 -5.85 0.09
CA PRO A 115 -29.24 -4.59 0.19
C PRO A 115 -27.76 -4.75 0.54
N ASP A 116 -27.44 -5.70 1.42
CA ASP A 116 -26.07 -5.90 1.89
C ASP A 116 -25.27 -6.71 0.86
N GLU A 117 -25.87 -7.73 0.23
CA GLU A 117 -25.25 -8.44 -0.90
C GLU A 117 -24.97 -7.51 -2.10
N ARG A 118 -25.80 -6.49 -2.32
CA ARG A 118 -25.55 -5.47 -3.36
C ARG A 118 -24.29 -4.64 -3.05
N VAL A 119 -24.06 -4.32 -1.78
CA VAL A 119 -22.84 -3.61 -1.34
C VAL A 119 -21.63 -4.52 -1.53
N ASP A 120 -21.68 -5.76 -1.06
CA ASP A 120 -20.59 -6.73 -1.24
C ASP A 120 -20.27 -6.96 -2.72
N THR A 121 -21.30 -7.08 -3.56
CA THR A 121 -21.15 -7.21 -5.01
C THR A 121 -20.52 -5.98 -5.62
N PHE A 122 -20.92 -4.78 -5.19
CA PHE A 122 -20.31 -3.53 -5.64
C PHE A 122 -18.82 -3.47 -5.28
N LEU A 123 -18.46 -3.78 -4.02
CA LEU A 123 -17.06 -3.80 -3.55
C LEU A 123 -16.22 -4.80 -4.34
N ALA A 124 -16.73 -6.03 -4.52
CA ALA A 124 -16.04 -7.07 -5.28
C ALA A 124 -15.80 -6.65 -6.74
N ARG A 125 -16.82 -6.08 -7.40
CA ARG A 125 -16.70 -5.61 -8.79
C ARG A 125 -15.82 -4.38 -8.92
N PHE A 126 -15.82 -3.48 -7.94
CA PHE A 126 -14.88 -2.35 -7.89
C PHE A 126 -13.44 -2.85 -7.85
N VAL A 127 -13.12 -3.76 -6.92
CA VAL A 127 -11.77 -4.34 -6.81
C VAL A 127 -11.38 -5.08 -8.09
N ALA A 128 -12.30 -5.84 -8.70
CA ALA A 128 -12.05 -6.53 -9.96
C ALA A 128 -11.80 -5.56 -11.12
N SER A 129 -12.55 -4.45 -11.21
CA SER A 129 -12.35 -3.43 -12.24
C SER A 129 -11.04 -2.66 -12.09
N VAL A 130 -10.56 -2.46 -10.85
CA VAL A 130 -9.32 -1.71 -10.58
C VAL A 130 -8.08 -2.59 -10.71
N VAL A 131 -8.12 -3.84 -10.24
CA VAL A 131 -6.91 -4.66 -10.10
C VAL A 131 -6.91 -5.90 -11.01
N GLY A 132 -8.09 -6.37 -11.41
CA GLY A 132 -8.23 -7.57 -12.25
C GLY A 132 -7.74 -8.86 -11.58
N GLU A 133 -7.50 -9.88 -12.42
CA GLU A 133 -7.16 -11.26 -12.01
C GLU A 133 -5.64 -11.50 -11.80
N GLY A 134 -4.84 -10.44 -11.67
CA GLY A 134 -3.38 -10.55 -11.53
C GLY A 134 -2.90 -11.41 -10.35
N GLY A 135 -1.83 -12.19 -10.55
CA GLY A 135 -1.32 -13.16 -9.56
C GLY A 135 -0.04 -12.74 -8.81
N LEU A 136 0.35 -11.46 -8.90
CA LEU A 136 1.57 -10.94 -8.29
C LEU A 136 1.34 -10.50 -6.84
N VAL A 137 2.43 -10.37 -6.06
CA VAL A 137 2.35 -9.85 -4.68
C VAL A 137 1.86 -8.40 -4.69
N ALA A 138 2.29 -7.60 -5.65
CA ALA A 138 1.79 -6.24 -5.85
C ALA A 138 0.29 -6.22 -6.17
N ASP A 139 -0.24 -7.18 -6.93
CA ASP A 139 -1.69 -7.27 -7.20
C ASP A 139 -2.48 -7.52 -5.92
N ALA A 140 -1.97 -8.35 -5.01
CA ALA A 140 -2.62 -8.58 -3.72
C ALA A 140 -2.64 -7.31 -2.85
N ALA A 141 -1.54 -6.54 -2.83
CA ALA A 141 -1.48 -5.25 -2.15
C ALA A 141 -2.47 -4.24 -2.77
N ALA A 142 -2.51 -4.16 -4.10
CA ALA A 142 -3.44 -3.29 -4.83
C ALA A 142 -4.91 -3.68 -4.58
N ARG A 143 -5.25 -4.98 -4.46
CA ARG A 143 -6.63 -5.41 -4.14
C ARG A 143 -7.09 -4.90 -2.77
N ARG A 144 -6.22 -4.97 -1.76
CA ARG A 144 -6.54 -4.45 -0.41
C ARG A 144 -6.69 -2.93 -0.42
N ALA A 145 -5.80 -2.23 -1.13
CA ALA A 145 -5.89 -0.79 -1.32
C ALA A 145 -7.19 -0.40 -2.06
N ALA A 146 -7.54 -1.11 -3.14
CA ALA A 146 -8.76 -0.87 -3.90
C ALA A 146 -10.03 -1.10 -3.05
N LEU A 147 -10.03 -2.14 -2.20
CA LEU A 147 -11.13 -2.40 -1.28
C LEU A 147 -11.31 -1.23 -0.29
N ARG A 148 -10.21 -0.79 0.35
CA ARG A 148 -10.25 0.37 1.27
C ARG A 148 -10.71 1.64 0.57
N CYS A 149 -10.27 1.86 -0.67
CA CYS A 149 -10.76 2.99 -1.47
C CYS A 149 -12.27 2.90 -1.75
N ALA A 150 -12.80 1.70 -2.00
CA ALA A 150 -14.22 1.49 -2.23
C ALA A 150 -15.04 1.71 -0.94
N GLU A 151 -14.56 1.19 0.20
CA GLU A 151 -15.18 1.42 1.51
C GLU A 151 -15.19 2.91 1.87
N GLU A 152 -14.06 3.59 1.69
CA GLU A 152 -13.92 5.02 1.96
C GLU A 152 -14.77 5.87 1.01
N LEU A 153 -14.93 5.44 -0.25
CA LEU A 153 -15.85 6.04 -1.21
C LEU A 153 -17.29 5.98 -0.69
N LEU A 154 -17.77 4.81 -0.24
CA LEU A 154 -19.12 4.64 0.29
C LEU A 154 -19.33 5.47 1.57
N ALA A 155 -18.36 5.43 2.49
CA ALA A 155 -18.41 6.21 3.73
C ALA A 155 -18.53 7.72 3.48
N ARG A 156 -17.90 8.24 2.41
CA ARG A 156 -17.92 9.66 2.04
C ARG A 156 -19.05 10.04 1.09
N ARG A 157 -19.75 9.06 0.49
CA ARG A 157 -20.85 9.27 -0.46
C ARG A 157 -22.04 8.40 -0.06
N PRO A 158 -22.77 8.79 1.00
CA PRO A 158 -23.98 8.06 1.42
C PRO A 158 -25.07 8.07 0.34
N GLU A 159 -25.05 9.01 -0.63
CA GLU A 159 -25.91 9.00 -1.82
C GLU A 159 -25.63 7.77 -2.70
N LEU A 160 -24.35 7.49 -2.93
CA LEU A 160 -23.89 6.34 -3.70
C LEU A 160 -24.23 5.03 -2.98
N GLU A 161 -23.98 4.97 -1.67
CA GLU A 161 -24.35 3.80 -0.86
C GLU A 161 -25.86 3.53 -0.91
N ARG A 162 -26.71 4.58 -0.79
CA ARG A 162 -28.17 4.43 -0.92
C ARG A 162 -28.59 3.96 -2.31
N SER A 163 -27.96 4.46 -3.36
CA SER A 163 -28.16 4.02 -4.75
C SER A 163 -27.87 2.53 -4.91
N ILE A 164 -26.73 2.08 -4.40
CA ILE A 164 -26.34 0.66 -4.37
C ILE A 164 -27.34 -0.16 -3.56
N ARG A 165 -27.64 0.24 -2.32
CA ARG A 165 -28.54 -0.52 -1.43
C ARG A 165 -29.98 -0.57 -1.92
N SER A 166 -30.45 0.40 -2.71
CA SER A 166 -31.79 0.38 -3.31
C SER A 166 -31.84 -0.30 -4.68
N GLY A 167 -30.69 -0.51 -5.33
CA GLY A 167 -30.62 -0.98 -6.72
C GLY A 167 -31.19 0.02 -7.73
N GLN A 168 -31.47 1.25 -7.31
CA GLN A 168 -32.03 2.30 -8.14
C GLN A 168 -30.93 3.33 -8.48
N PRO A 169 -31.01 3.97 -9.66
CA PRO A 169 -30.12 5.08 -9.99
C PRO A 169 -30.31 6.22 -8.97
N GLY A 170 -29.27 6.50 -8.19
CA GLY A 170 -29.19 7.70 -7.35
C GLY A 170 -28.50 8.85 -8.07
N ASP A 171 -28.84 10.08 -7.66
CA ASP A 171 -28.10 11.27 -8.05
C ASP A 171 -26.88 11.43 -7.16
N TRP A 172 -25.69 11.28 -7.75
CA TRP A 172 -24.42 11.41 -7.04
C TRP A 172 -23.33 11.83 -8.03
N THR A 173 -22.30 12.49 -7.51
CA THR A 173 -21.19 12.99 -8.32
C THR A 173 -19.85 12.66 -7.67
N VAL A 174 -18.86 12.35 -8.52
CA VAL A 174 -17.47 12.24 -8.10
C VAL A 174 -16.90 13.67 -8.07
N LEU A 175 -16.77 14.23 -6.88
CA LEU A 175 -16.08 15.51 -6.71
C LEU A 175 -14.58 15.34 -6.97
N LYS A 176 -13.95 16.36 -7.55
CA LYS A 176 -12.51 16.38 -7.84
C LYS A 176 -11.68 16.05 -6.61
N GLU A 177 -12.01 16.66 -5.49
CA GLU A 177 -11.33 16.50 -4.21
C GLU A 177 -11.44 15.05 -3.70
N LEU A 178 -12.59 14.39 -3.93
CA LEU A 178 -12.78 13.00 -3.55
C LEU A 178 -11.94 12.07 -4.42
N PHE A 179 -11.91 12.29 -5.74
CA PHE A 179 -11.05 11.51 -6.63
C PHE A 179 -9.57 11.67 -6.24
N CYS A 180 -9.10 12.90 -6.05
CA CYS A 180 -7.73 13.17 -5.61
C CYS A 180 -7.40 12.44 -4.31
N PHE A 181 -8.30 12.49 -3.33
CA PHE A 181 -8.14 11.86 -2.03
C PHE A 181 -8.08 10.33 -2.15
N LEU A 182 -9.01 9.71 -2.87
CA LEU A 182 -9.07 8.26 -3.03
C LEU A 182 -7.91 7.73 -3.87
N TYR A 183 -7.50 8.47 -4.92
CA TYR A 183 -6.34 8.13 -5.72
C TYR A 183 -5.06 8.18 -4.89
N ARG A 184 -4.89 9.19 -4.03
CA ARG A 184 -3.75 9.26 -3.11
C ARG A 184 -3.73 8.08 -2.14
N ILE A 185 -4.86 7.79 -1.51
CA ILE A 185 -4.97 6.66 -0.57
C ILE A 185 -4.63 5.35 -1.28
N PHE A 186 -5.15 5.14 -2.50
CA PHE A 186 -4.88 3.93 -3.26
C PHE A 186 -3.38 3.68 -3.45
N PHE A 187 -2.62 4.67 -3.90
CA PHE A 187 -1.18 4.50 -4.12
C PHE A 187 -0.42 4.37 -2.80
N ALA A 188 -0.74 5.21 -1.80
CA ALA A 188 -0.15 5.14 -0.47
C ALA A 188 -0.30 3.74 0.12
N ASP A 189 -1.52 3.22 0.09
CA ASP A 189 -1.85 1.91 0.63
C ASP A 189 -1.24 0.77 -0.18
N THR A 190 -1.24 0.86 -1.51
CA THR A 190 -0.63 -0.17 -2.37
C THR A 190 0.86 -0.29 -2.08
N VAL A 191 1.57 0.83 -2.01
CA VAL A 191 3.01 0.85 -1.72
C VAL A 191 3.28 0.42 -0.28
N LYS A 192 2.50 0.92 0.69
CA LYS A 192 2.64 0.55 2.11
C LYS A 192 2.47 -0.95 2.32
N GLU A 193 1.42 -1.55 1.76
CA GLU A 193 1.15 -2.99 1.86
C GLU A 193 2.26 -3.82 1.21
N LEU A 194 2.68 -3.45 0.00
CA LEU A 194 3.75 -4.15 -0.69
C LEU A 194 5.06 -4.05 0.07
N MET A 195 5.44 -2.84 0.52
CA MET A 195 6.69 -2.62 1.24
C MET A 195 6.69 -3.33 2.58
N THR A 196 5.56 -3.36 3.30
CA THR A 196 5.42 -4.16 4.51
C THR A 196 5.72 -5.63 4.22
N ALA A 197 5.11 -6.19 3.17
CA ALA A 197 5.33 -7.59 2.79
C ALA A 197 6.78 -7.89 2.35
N VAL A 198 7.38 -7.00 1.55
CA VAL A 198 8.77 -7.14 1.09
C VAL A 198 9.73 -7.03 2.27
N ILE A 199 9.60 -6.01 3.10
CA ILE A 199 10.48 -5.78 4.26
C ILE A 199 10.35 -6.94 5.25
N ALA A 200 9.13 -7.34 5.60
CA ALA A 200 8.90 -8.49 6.49
C ALA A 200 9.55 -9.76 5.94
N GLY A 201 9.38 -10.05 4.64
CA GLY A 201 10.01 -11.18 3.98
C GLY A 201 11.55 -11.12 4.00
N LYS A 202 12.13 -9.93 3.76
CA LYS A 202 13.60 -9.74 3.81
C LYS A 202 14.15 -9.84 5.22
N LEU A 203 13.44 -9.31 6.21
CA LEU A 203 13.79 -9.40 7.62
C LEU A 203 13.74 -10.84 8.11
N ALA A 204 12.68 -11.59 7.81
CA ALA A 204 12.55 -12.99 8.19
C ALA A 204 13.69 -13.85 7.63
N LEU A 205 14.13 -13.57 6.39
CA LEU A 205 15.27 -14.27 5.78
C LEU A 205 16.62 -13.92 6.41
N ALA A 206 16.80 -12.67 6.86
CA ALA A 206 18.05 -12.21 7.45
C ALA A 206 18.16 -12.48 8.95
N PHE A 207 17.02 -12.50 9.65
CA PHE A 207 16.90 -12.65 11.08
C PHE A 207 15.66 -13.48 11.42
N PRO A 208 15.75 -14.82 11.39
CA PRO A 208 14.59 -15.70 11.62
C PRO A 208 13.88 -15.48 12.97
N ALA A 209 14.60 -15.00 13.99
CA ALA A 209 14.03 -14.68 15.29
C ALA A 209 13.09 -13.46 15.29
N ILE A 210 12.98 -12.72 14.17
CA ILE A 210 12.04 -11.60 14.04
C ILE A 210 10.59 -12.01 14.31
N ALA A 211 10.21 -13.24 13.98
CA ALA A 211 8.85 -13.74 14.21
C ALA A 211 8.45 -13.80 15.70
N VAL A 212 9.44 -13.82 16.61
CA VAL A 212 9.21 -13.77 18.06
C VAL A 212 9.23 -12.33 18.57
N LEU A 213 10.11 -11.49 18.02
CA LEU A 213 10.34 -10.11 18.49
C LEU A 213 9.37 -9.08 17.90
N ASP A 214 8.85 -9.37 16.71
CA ASP A 214 7.87 -8.55 16.00
C ASP A 214 6.82 -9.48 15.34
N PRO A 215 5.98 -10.13 16.16
CA PRO A 215 5.03 -11.13 15.66
C PRO A 215 3.93 -10.54 14.78
N VAL A 216 3.66 -9.24 14.91
CA VAL A 216 2.63 -8.51 14.14
C VAL A 216 3.22 -7.81 12.90
N GLY A 217 4.56 -7.66 12.83
CA GLY A 217 5.23 -7.00 11.71
C GLY A 217 5.22 -5.47 11.81
N ASP A 218 5.13 -4.92 13.02
CA ASP A 218 5.08 -3.49 13.30
C ASP A 218 6.31 -2.75 12.77
N ILE A 219 7.49 -3.38 12.77
CA ILE A 219 8.71 -2.76 12.25
C ILE A 219 8.61 -2.58 10.75
N ALA A 220 8.22 -3.64 10.04
CA ALA A 220 8.02 -3.59 8.59
C ALA A 220 6.92 -2.59 8.21
N TYR A 221 5.84 -2.55 9.00
CA TYR A 221 4.73 -1.62 8.83
C TYR A 221 5.16 -0.17 9.00
N ARG A 222 5.85 0.18 10.10
CA ARG A 222 6.30 1.57 10.37
C ARG A 222 7.28 2.07 9.32
N ILE A 223 8.18 1.20 8.86
CA ILE A 223 9.08 1.54 7.75
C ILE A 223 8.27 1.81 6.47
N ALA A 224 7.34 0.93 6.12
CA ALA A 224 6.52 1.07 4.93
C ALA A 224 5.57 2.29 4.98
N GLU A 225 5.05 2.63 6.15
CA GLU A 225 4.23 3.81 6.37
C GLU A 225 4.99 5.08 6.01
N LYS A 226 6.23 5.20 6.47
CA LYS A 226 7.07 6.35 6.16
C LYS A 226 7.32 6.51 4.65
N ILE A 227 7.52 5.40 3.96
CA ILE A 227 7.69 5.37 2.49
C ILE A 227 6.46 5.93 1.78
N SER A 228 5.26 5.57 2.25
CA SER A 228 4.00 5.99 1.63
C SER A 228 3.72 7.49 1.76
N GLU A 229 4.31 8.19 2.75
CA GLU A 229 4.20 9.64 2.90
C GLU A 229 4.82 10.42 1.73
N HIS A 230 5.72 9.80 0.96
CA HIS A 230 6.43 10.43 -0.15
C HIS A 230 5.73 10.28 -1.50
N ILE A 231 4.55 9.65 -1.56
CA ILE A 231 3.86 9.42 -2.82
C ILE A 231 3.18 10.70 -3.31
N PRO A 232 3.56 11.21 -4.50
CA PRO A 232 2.96 12.42 -5.06
C PRO A 232 1.50 12.19 -5.44
N THR A 233 0.69 13.25 -5.36
CA THR A 233 -0.73 13.19 -5.69
C THR A 233 -1.01 13.75 -7.08
N PRO A 234 -2.01 13.22 -7.83
CA PRO A 234 -2.37 13.71 -9.17
C PRO A 234 -2.84 15.16 -9.17
N CYS A 235 -3.11 15.70 -7.99
CA CYS A 235 -3.69 17.01 -7.79
C CYS A 235 -2.68 18.02 -7.20
N ASP A 236 -1.42 17.63 -6.99
CA ASP A 236 -0.35 18.52 -6.52
C ASP A 236 0.13 19.49 -7.62
N ASN A 237 -0.35 19.35 -8.87
CA ASN A 237 -0.02 20.25 -9.97
C ASN A 237 -1.08 21.37 -10.13
N PRO A 238 -0.73 22.64 -9.85
CA PRO A 238 -1.66 23.78 -9.93
C PRO A 238 -2.09 24.17 -11.37
N GLY A 239 -1.68 23.42 -12.39
CA GLY A 239 -2.05 23.65 -13.80
C GLY A 239 -3.14 22.72 -14.36
N SER A 240 -3.66 21.76 -13.57
CA SER A 240 -4.66 20.79 -14.06
C SER A 240 -6.07 21.40 -14.13
N SER A 241 -6.57 21.50 -15.37
CA SER A 241 -7.89 21.98 -15.83
C SER A 241 -9.10 21.76 -14.89
N LYS A 242 -10.11 22.63 -15.03
CA LYS A 242 -11.37 22.70 -14.24
C LYS A 242 -12.39 21.58 -14.56
N SER A 243 -12.06 20.58 -15.39
CA SER A 243 -13.04 19.57 -15.85
C SER A 243 -12.73 18.15 -15.38
N ASP A 244 -13.78 17.38 -15.10
CA ASP A 244 -13.65 16.00 -14.58
C ASP A 244 -12.94 15.06 -15.54
N ARG A 245 -13.19 15.19 -16.85
CA ARG A 245 -12.49 14.40 -17.87
C ARG A 245 -10.97 14.65 -17.87
N SER A 246 -10.54 15.86 -17.51
CA SER A 246 -9.12 16.19 -17.41
C SER A 246 -8.46 15.64 -16.15
N MET A 247 -9.21 15.40 -15.06
CA MET A 247 -8.65 14.85 -13.82
C MET A 247 -8.36 13.34 -13.94
N PHE A 248 -9.27 12.57 -14.56
CA PHE A 248 -9.05 11.14 -14.74
C PHE A 248 -7.89 10.86 -15.72
N ALA A 249 -7.75 11.69 -16.75
CA ALA A 249 -6.60 11.63 -17.65
C ALA A 249 -5.27 11.97 -16.93
N ALA A 250 -5.29 12.95 -16.01
CA ALA A 250 -4.14 13.26 -15.17
C ALA A 250 -3.78 12.10 -14.22
N GLY A 251 -4.78 11.42 -13.65
CA GLY A 251 -4.58 10.19 -12.88
C GLY A 251 -3.90 9.11 -13.73
N ARG A 252 -4.41 8.81 -14.93
CA ARG A 252 -3.76 7.84 -15.83
C ARG A 252 -2.31 8.18 -16.16
N ALA A 253 -2.01 9.45 -16.47
CA ALA A 253 -0.65 9.89 -16.76
C ALA A 253 0.27 9.82 -15.53
N MET A 254 -0.28 9.97 -14.33
CA MET A 254 0.46 9.86 -13.09
C MET A 254 0.82 8.41 -12.74
N ALA A 255 -0.02 7.44 -13.09
CA ALA A 255 0.19 6.04 -12.70
C ALA A 255 1.57 5.48 -13.10
N SER A 256 2.12 5.92 -14.24
CA SER A 256 3.44 5.52 -14.72
C SER A 256 4.62 6.26 -14.07
N SER A 257 4.39 7.41 -13.43
CA SER A 257 5.45 8.29 -12.90
C SER A 257 5.40 8.50 -11.38
N ALA A 258 4.27 8.23 -10.73
CA ALA A 258 4.07 8.47 -9.31
C ALA A 258 5.09 7.74 -8.45
N LEU A 259 5.27 6.45 -8.70
CA LEU A 259 6.14 5.63 -7.88
C LEU A 259 7.63 5.88 -8.15
N PRO A 260 8.11 5.97 -9.40
CA PRO A 260 9.49 6.42 -9.66
C PRO A 260 9.80 7.78 -9.00
N ARG A 261 8.89 8.75 -9.11
CA ARG A 261 9.06 10.08 -8.51
C ARG A 261 9.02 10.05 -6.99
N ALA A 262 8.15 9.23 -6.39
CA ALA A 262 8.12 9.03 -4.93
C ALA A 262 9.46 8.47 -4.43
N LEU A 263 10.04 7.52 -5.17
CA LEU A 263 11.33 6.93 -4.83
C LEU A 263 12.47 7.92 -5.00
N GLU A 264 12.44 8.77 -6.03
CA GLU A 264 13.42 9.85 -6.21
C GLU A 264 13.34 10.89 -5.08
N LEU A 265 12.14 11.37 -4.76
CA LEU A 265 11.91 12.33 -3.67
C LEU A 265 12.34 11.77 -2.31
N ALA A 266 12.03 10.49 -2.04
CA ALA A 266 12.42 9.82 -0.81
C ALA A 266 13.93 9.58 -0.68
N MET A 267 14.68 9.63 -1.80
CA MET A 267 16.14 9.55 -1.82
C MET A 267 16.83 10.93 -1.79
N GLY A 268 16.07 12.03 -1.68
CA GLY A 268 16.60 13.39 -1.73
C GLY A 268 16.98 13.88 -3.14
N GLY A 269 16.44 13.24 -4.19
CA GLY A 269 16.53 13.75 -5.56
C GLY A 269 15.66 14.98 -5.71
N VAL A 270 16.29 16.11 -6.03
CA VAL A 270 15.64 17.38 -6.42
C VAL A 270 15.39 17.35 -7.93
#